data_AF-A0A7X5XA15-F1
#
_entry.id   AF-A0A7X5XA15-F1
#
_cell.length_a   1.000
_cell.length_b   1.000
_cell.length_c   1.000
_cell.angle_alpha   90.00
_cell.angle_beta   90.00
_cell.angle_gamma   90.00
#
_symmetry.space_group_name_H-M   'P 1'
#
loop_
_entity.id
_entity.type
_entity.pdbx_description
1 polymer ?
#
loop_
_entity_poly.entity_id
_entity_poly.type
_entity_poly.pdbx_seq_one_letter_code
_entity_poly.pdbx_strand_id
1 'polypeptide(L)'
;MKKCWTIPPAGNAAFAAAMEDVLAVYHRPFDPARPVVCMDEKPYQLLGHVRDPLPVRPGRDRREDNEYVRSGTCSIFCWVEPLRGWRRVDARPRRTRVDWAHQVEHLLSVDYPDAATVVLVMDNLNTHTTASLYEAFDPAKAFALAQRLEIHHTPKHGSWLNIAEIELSALTRQCLDRRIDDLAVLNTELAAWQQHTNSDQRQVDWHFTTDDARVKLRHLYPTTQRN
;
A
#
# COMPACT_ATOMS: atom_id res chain seq x y z
N MET A 1 -12.81 0.50 -22.90
CA MET A 1 -11.90 0.34 -21.74
C MET A 1 -12.03 -1.08 -21.21
N LYS A 2 -10.98 -1.92 -21.29
CA LYS A 2 -11.02 -3.28 -20.73
C LYS A 2 -10.97 -3.14 -19.21
N LYS A 3 -12.01 -3.62 -18.50
CA LYS A 3 -11.95 -3.73 -17.03
C LYS A 3 -11.06 -4.94 -16.70
N CYS A 4 -9.90 -4.69 -16.12
CA CYS A 4 -9.03 -5.74 -15.59
C CYS A 4 -9.46 -6.03 -14.15
N TRP A 5 -9.72 -7.30 -13.85
CA TRP A 5 -10.06 -7.78 -12.52
C TRP A 5 -9.02 -8.78 -12.07
N THR A 6 -8.60 -8.71 -10.81
CA THR A 6 -7.83 -9.77 -10.17
C THR A 6 -8.79 -10.92 -9.88
N ILE A 7 -8.62 -12.06 -10.56
CA ILE A 7 -9.49 -13.23 -10.41
C ILE A 7 -8.89 -14.16 -9.36
N PRO A 8 -9.49 -14.31 -8.17
CA PRO A 8 -9.02 -15.25 -7.17
C PRO A 8 -9.21 -16.71 -7.65
N PRO A 9 -8.32 -17.64 -7.25
CA PRO A 9 -8.46 -19.04 -7.59
C PRO A 9 -9.70 -19.66 -6.92
N ALA A 10 -10.49 -20.42 -7.67
CA ALA A 10 -11.67 -21.10 -7.13
C ALA A 10 -11.28 -22.20 -6.13
N GLY A 11 -12.00 -22.31 -5.01
CA GLY A 11 -11.83 -23.36 -4.01
C GLY A 11 -10.43 -23.42 -3.36
N ASN A 12 -9.70 -22.31 -3.29
CA ASN A 12 -8.34 -22.29 -2.78
C ASN A 12 -8.31 -22.08 -1.25
N ALA A 13 -7.93 -23.13 -0.53
CA ALA A 13 -7.82 -23.12 0.93
C ALA A 13 -6.89 -22.03 1.47
N ALA A 14 -5.73 -21.83 0.83
CA ALA A 14 -4.76 -20.81 1.25
C ALA A 14 -5.28 -19.39 1.03
N PHE A 15 -6.04 -19.17 -0.06
CA PHE A 15 -6.72 -17.90 -0.30
C PHE A 15 -7.75 -17.62 0.80
N ALA A 16 -8.64 -18.59 1.07
CA ALA A 16 -9.70 -18.43 2.06
C ALA A 16 -9.12 -18.17 3.46
N ALA A 17 -8.10 -18.91 3.87
CA ALA A 17 -7.44 -18.74 5.16
C ALA A 17 -6.82 -17.35 5.33
N ALA A 18 -6.04 -16.88 4.35
CA ALA A 18 -5.42 -15.55 4.40
C ALA A 18 -6.46 -14.42 4.30
N MET A 19 -7.54 -14.61 3.54
CA MET A 19 -8.65 -13.66 3.50
C MET A 19 -9.30 -13.52 4.88
N GLU A 20 -9.72 -14.63 5.51
CA GLU A 20 -10.36 -14.56 6.83
C GLU A 20 -9.44 -13.98 7.91
N ASP A 21 -8.14 -14.28 7.85
CA ASP A 21 -7.11 -13.70 8.73
C ASP A 21 -7.05 -12.17 8.64
N VAL A 22 -6.96 -11.62 7.43
CA VAL A 22 -6.97 -10.16 7.20
C VAL A 22 -8.30 -9.53 7.62
N LEU A 23 -9.43 -10.18 7.32
CA LEU A 23 -10.74 -9.67 7.74
C LEU A 23 -10.88 -9.64 9.27
N ALA A 24 -10.34 -10.64 9.97
CA ALA A 24 -10.32 -10.64 11.43
C ALA A 24 -9.46 -9.49 11.99
N VAL A 25 -8.34 -9.15 11.34
CA VAL A 25 -7.50 -7.99 11.70
C VAL A 25 -8.24 -6.68 11.51
N TYR A 26 -8.93 -6.50 10.39
CA TYR A 26 -9.68 -5.27 10.12
C TYR A 26 -10.88 -5.05 11.04
N HIS A 27 -11.37 -6.11 11.70
CA HIS A 27 -12.42 -6.01 12.73
C HIS A 27 -11.91 -5.72 14.14
N ARG A 28 -10.59 -5.63 14.36
CA ARG A 28 -10.06 -5.26 15.67
C ARG A 28 -10.45 -3.81 16.00
N PRO A 29 -10.79 -3.50 17.26
CA PRO A 29 -11.04 -2.12 17.66
C PRO A 29 -9.76 -1.29 17.53
N PHE A 30 -9.92 0.02 17.43
CA PHE A 30 -8.80 0.95 17.46
C PHE A 30 -8.02 0.81 18.78
N ASP A 31 -6.71 0.53 18.68
CA ASP A 31 -5.79 0.45 19.81
C ASP A 31 -4.48 1.19 19.45
N PRO A 32 -4.18 2.35 20.07
CA PRO A 32 -2.97 3.10 19.76
C PRO A 32 -1.67 2.38 20.18
N ALA A 33 -1.75 1.38 21.08
CA ALA A 33 -0.60 0.54 21.43
C ALA A 33 -0.36 -0.59 20.40
N ARG A 34 -1.39 -0.90 19.59
CA ARG A 34 -1.39 -1.93 18.54
C ARG A 34 -2.01 -1.44 17.22
N PRO A 35 -1.49 -0.36 16.62
CA PRO A 35 -2.07 0.21 15.41
C PRO A 35 -2.05 -0.79 14.25
N VAL A 36 -3.15 -0.85 13.51
CA VAL A 36 -3.26 -1.64 12.27
C VAL A 36 -2.82 -0.77 11.11
N VAL A 37 -1.66 -1.08 10.54
CA VAL A 37 -1.08 -0.35 9.41
C VAL A 37 -1.07 -1.25 8.18
N CYS A 38 -1.65 -0.77 7.08
CA CYS A 38 -1.60 -1.41 5.78
C CYS A 38 -0.45 -0.82 4.95
N MET A 39 0.23 -1.65 4.17
CA MET A 39 1.30 -1.20 3.28
C MET A 39 1.20 -1.83 1.90
N ASP A 40 1.51 -1.02 0.89
CA ASP A 40 1.73 -1.46 -0.48
C ASP A 40 2.72 -0.52 -1.20
N GLU A 41 3.28 -0.96 -2.33
CA GLU A 41 4.10 -0.10 -3.19
C GLU A 41 3.72 -0.17 -4.66
N LYS A 42 3.89 0.96 -5.34
CA LYS A 42 3.62 1.10 -6.77
C LYS A 42 4.88 1.50 -7.54
N PRO A 43 5.28 0.77 -8.59
CA PRO A 43 6.29 1.26 -9.53
C PRO A 43 5.74 2.49 -10.27
N TYR A 44 6.55 3.54 -10.38
CA TYR A 44 6.19 4.77 -11.06
C TYR A 44 7.27 5.16 -12.07
N GLN A 45 6.84 5.62 -13.23
CA GLN A 45 7.73 6.05 -14.30
C GLN A 45 7.86 7.57 -14.27
N LEU A 46 9.09 8.05 -14.16
CA LEU A 46 9.38 9.48 -14.23
C LEU A 46 9.39 9.90 -15.69
N LEU A 47 8.51 10.85 -16.02
CA LEU A 47 8.22 11.26 -17.40
C LEU A 47 8.32 12.78 -17.52
N GLY A 48 9.15 13.23 -18.46
CA GLY A 48 9.30 14.64 -18.83
C GLY A 48 8.56 14.98 -20.12
N HIS A 49 8.44 16.27 -20.39
CA HIS A 49 7.89 16.79 -21.63
C HIS A 49 9.00 16.97 -22.68
N VAL A 50 8.75 16.55 -23.92
CA VAL A 50 9.63 16.91 -25.06
C VAL A 50 9.41 18.36 -25.46
N ARG A 51 8.15 18.81 -25.41
CA ARG A 51 7.71 20.19 -25.68
C ARG A 51 6.86 20.69 -24.53
N ASP A 52 7.05 21.95 -24.14
CA ASP A 52 6.27 22.55 -23.07
C ASP A 52 4.77 22.48 -23.38
N PRO A 53 3.93 22.09 -22.39
CA PRO A 53 2.48 22.09 -22.55
C PRO A 53 1.96 23.46 -22.95
N LEU A 54 0.96 23.47 -23.86
CA LEU A 54 0.29 24.72 -24.20
C LEU A 54 -0.63 25.13 -23.04
N PRO A 55 -0.55 26.40 -22.58
CA PRO A 55 -1.33 26.86 -21.43
C PRO A 55 -2.83 26.84 -21.75
N VAL A 56 -3.63 26.72 -20.68
CA VAL A 56 -5.09 26.84 -20.74
C VAL A 56 -5.46 28.22 -21.30
N ARG A 57 -6.47 28.28 -22.16
CA ARG A 57 -7.07 29.54 -22.65
C ARG A 57 -8.59 29.45 -22.53
N PRO A 58 -9.33 30.57 -22.46
CA PRO A 58 -10.80 30.53 -22.47
C PRO A 58 -11.33 29.67 -23.63
N GLY A 59 -12.09 28.62 -23.31
CA GLY A 59 -12.64 27.66 -24.29
C GLY A 59 -11.65 26.62 -24.85
N ARG A 60 -10.43 26.51 -24.30
CA ARG A 60 -9.46 25.47 -24.67
C ARG A 60 -8.76 24.89 -23.45
N ASP A 61 -8.94 23.58 -23.27
CA ASP A 61 -8.23 22.80 -22.27
C ASP A 61 -6.71 22.83 -22.50
N ARG A 62 -5.95 22.55 -21.43
CA ARG A 62 -4.51 22.33 -21.50
C ARG A 62 -4.22 21.25 -22.54
N ARG A 63 -3.25 21.47 -23.41
CA ARG A 63 -2.81 20.48 -24.40
C ARG A 63 -1.39 20.04 -24.10
N GLU A 64 -1.21 18.74 -23.96
CA GLU A 64 0.10 18.12 -23.82
C GLU A 64 0.44 17.35 -25.09
N ASP A 65 1.69 17.46 -25.53
CA ASP A 65 2.22 16.64 -26.61
C ASP A 65 2.23 15.16 -26.18
N ASN A 66 1.96 14.23 -27.09
CA ASN A 66 2.01 12.80 -26.78
C ASN A 66 3.46 12.29 -26.61
N GLU A 67 4.45 12.97 -27.20
CA GLU A 67 5.87 12.65 -27.02
C GLU A 67 6.34 12.98 -25.59
N TYR A 68 7.13 12.08 -25.00
CA TYR A 68 7.65 12.21 -23.63
C TYR A 68 9.11 11.79 -23.54
N VAL A 69 9.82 12.32 -22.54
CA VAL A 69 11.18 11.90 -22.18
C VAL A 69 11.09 10.95 -20.98
N ARG A 70 11.83 9.82 -21.02
CA ARG A 70 11.93 8.93 -19.85
C ARG A 70 13.07 9.38 -18.95
N SER A 71 12.74 9.71 -17.70
CA SER A 71 13.70 10.14 -16.68
C SER A 71 14.00 9.04 -15.64
N GLY A 72 13.65 7.79 -15.96
CA GLY A 72 13.86 6.62 -15.12
C GLY A 72 12.57 6.12 -14.46
N THR A 73 12.75 5.31 -13.42
CA THR A 73 11.65 4.70 -12.65
C THR A 73 11.98 4.75 -11.16
N CYS A 74 10.95 4.85 -10.33
CA CYS A 74 11.04 4.80 -8.88
C CYS A 74 9.93 3.90 -8.32
N SER A 75 9.90 3.72 -6.99
CA SER A 75 8.84 3.02 -6.28
C SER A 75 8.22 3.95 -5.24
N ILE A 76 6.91 4.10 -5.28
CA ILE A 76 6.14 4.85 -4.29
C ILE A 76 5.70 3.87 -3.22
N PHE A 77 6.12 4.08 -1.98
CA PHE A 77 5.66 3.35 -0.80
C PHE A 77 4.44 4.07 -0.22
N CYS A 78 3.43 3.31 0.20
CA CYS A 78 2.24 3.84 0.85
C CYS A 78 1.94 3.06 2.12
N TRP A 79 1.86 3.79 3.24
CA TRP A 79 1.50 3.30 4.56
C TRP A 79 0.19 3.95 4.98
N VAL A 80 -0.74 3.17 5.53
CA VAL A 80 -2.08 3.64 5.89
C VAL A 80 -2.48 3.05 7.23
N GLU A 81 -2.87 3.88 8.20
CA GLU A 81 -3.58 3.44 9.40
C GLU A 81 -5.07 3.78 9.24
N PRO A 82 -5.92 2.81 8.86
CA PRO A 82 -7.31 3.05 8.45
C PRO A 82 -8.15 3.76 9.52
N LEU A 83 -8.08 3.26 10.77
CA LEU A 83 -8.90 3.74 11.88
C LEU A 83 -8.42 5.06 12.46
N ARG A 84 -7.13 5.40 12.33
CA ARG A 84 -6.62 6.75 12.66
C ARG A 84 -6.91 7.76 11.55
N GLY A 85 -7.09 7.30 10.31
CA GLY A 85 -7.15 8.17 9.14
C GLY A 85 -5.78 8.77 8.79
N TRP A 86 -4.70 8.03 9.01
CA TRP A 86 -3.33 8.48 8.78
C TRP A 86 -2.69 7.78 7.56
N ARG A 87 -1.87 8.51 6.82
CA ARG A 87 -1.08 8.02 5.68
C ARG A 87 0.33 8.57 5.72
N ARG A 88 1.28 7.75 5.27
CA ARG A 88 2.61 8.20 4.82
C ARG A 88 2.87 7.69 3.42
N VAL A 89 3.26 8.58 2.52
CA VAL A 89 3.68 8.23 1.16
C VAL A 89 5.00 8.90 0.81
N ASP A 90 5.93 8.11 0.28
CA ASP A 90 7.21 8.61 -0.22
C ASP A 90 7.73 7.74 -1.37
N ALA A 91 8.44 8.38 -2.29
CA ALA A 91 9.05 7.74 -3.44
C ALA A 91 10.53 7.48 -3.20
N ARG A 92 10.94 6.24 -3.42
CA ARG A 92 12.34 5.78 -3.35
C ARG A 92 12.86 5.42 -4.73
N PRO A 93 14.16 5.59 -5.02
CA PRO A 93 14.74 5.20 -6.30
C PRO A 93 14.57 3.70 -6.62
N ARG A 94 14.48 2.86 -5.58
CA ARG A 94 14.41 1.40 -5.69
C ARG A 94 13.45 0.82 -4.65
N ARG A 95 13.07 -0.44 -4.87
CA ARG A 95 12.34 -1.30 -3.93
C ARG A 95 13.11 -2.60 -3.73
N THR A 96 14.13 -2.56 -2.90
CA THR A 96 14.89 -3.74 -2.46
C THR A 96 14.46 -4.19 -1.06
N ARG A 97 14.97 -5.34 -0.59
CA ARG A 97 14.79 -5.78 0.80
C ARG A 97 15.33 -4.76 1.80
N VAL A 98 16.47 -4.14 1.49
CA VAL A 98 17.09 -3.10 2.32
C VAL A 98 16.23 -1.83 2.33
N ASP A 99 15.70 -1.42 1.18
CA ASP A 99 14.79 -0.25 1.13
C ASP A 99 13.53 -0.49 1.98
N TRP A 100 12.93 -1.69 1.87
CA TRP A 100 11.78 -2.07 2.68
C TRP A 100 12.11 -2.11 4.19
N ALA A 101 13.26 -2.66 4.56
CA ALA A 101 13.69 -2.73 5.95
C ALA A 101 13.87 -1.34 6.59
N HIS A 102 14.41 -0.38 5.85
CA HIS A 102 14.49 1.01 6.31
C HIS A 102 13.13 1.70 6.40
N GLN A 103 12.18 1.35 5.54
CA GLN A 103 10.82 1.86 5.64
C GLN A 103 10.09 1.33 6.89
N VAL A 104 10.32 0.05 7.22
CA VAL A 104 9.84 -0.57 8.47
C VAL A 104 10.53 0.04 9.69
N GLU A 105 11.83 0.28 9.64
CA GLU A 105 12.53 1.01 10.70
C GLU A 105 11.90 2.39 10.93
N HIS A 106 11.65 3.16 9.86
CA HIS A 106 10.99 4.47 9.97
C HIS A 106 9.60 4.34 10.59
N LEU A 107 8.80 3.37 10.16
CA LEU A 107 7.49 3.08 10.74
C LEU A 107 7.57 2.90 12.26
N LEU A 108 8.52 2.09 12.72
CA LEU A 108 8.62 1.72 14.12
C LEU A 108 9.33 2.78 14.97
N SER A 109 10.23 3.58 14.41
CA SER A 109 11.04 4.54 15.17
C SER A 109 10.54 5.99 15.07
N VAL A 110 9.78 6.33 14.03
CA VAL A 110 9.31 7.70 13.77
C VAL A 110 7.78 7.77 13.79
N ASP A 111 7.10 6.91 13.04
CA ASP A 111 5.64 6.99 12.94
C ASP A 111 4.95 6.46 14.21
N TYR A 112 5.49 5.38 14.78
CA TYR A 112 4.95 4.69 15.97
C TYR A 112 6.05 4.32 16.98
N PRO A 113 6.82 5.28 17.52
CA PRO A 113 7.87 5.00 18.51
C PRO A 113 7.32 4.34 19.78
N ASP A 114 6.13 4.74 20.21
CA ASP A 114 5.53 4.31 21.48
C ASP A 114 4.60 3.09 21.36
N ALA A 115 4.32 2.62 20.14
CA ALA A 115 3.49 1.43 19.95
C ALA A 115 4.25 0.18 20.40
N ALA A 116 3.59 -0.65 21.22
CA ALA A 116 4.15 -1.93 21.65
C ALA A 116 4.34 -2.89 20.48
N THR A 117 3.38 -2.89 19.54
CA THR A 117 3.42 -3.72 18.33
C THR A 117 2.71 -2.99 17.21
N VAL A 118 3.23 -2.98 15.99
CA VAL A 118 2.48 -2.55 14.81
C VAL A 118 1.93 -3.80 14.13
N VAL A 119 0.61 -3.84 13.92
CA VAL A 119 -0.05 -4.90 13.15
C VAL A 119 0.03 -4.52 11.68
N LEU A 120 0.94 -5.16 10.95
CA LEU A 120 1.27 -4.82 9.56
C LEU A 120 0.55 -5.75 8.58
N VAL A 121 -0.39 -5.19 7.82
CA VAL A 121 -1.07 -5.87 6.72
C VAL A 121 -0.42 -5.47 5.39
N MET A 122 0.02 -6.44 4.59
CA MET A 122 0.67 -6.17 3.30
C MET A 122 0.51 -7.34 2.33
N ASP A 123 0.93 -7.19 1.07
CA ASP A 123 0.98 -8.32 0.15
C ASP A 123 2.08 -9.34 0.53
N ASN A 124 2.18 -10.43 -0.23
CA ASN A 124 3.16 -11.49 0.00
C ASN A 124 4.33 -11.42 -1.00
N LEU A 125 4.89 -10.22 -1.20
CA LEU A 125 6.12 -10.03 -1.98
C LEU A 125 7.33 -10.61 -1.22
N ASN A 126 8.33 -11.11 -1.96
CA ASN A 126 9.53 -11.74 -1.38
C ASN A 126 10.43 -10.79 -0.55
N THR A 127 10.13 -9.49 -0.57
CA THR A 127 10.75 -8.46 0.27
C THR A 127 10.04 -8.27 1.60
N HIS A 128 8.79 -8.71 1.72
CA HIS A 128 7.90 -8.44 2.86
C HIS A 128 8.06 -9.51 3.93
N THR A 129 9.27 -9.66 4.45
CA THR A 129 9.60 -10.68 5.45
C THR A 129 10.57 -10.13 6.47
N THR A 130 10.55 -10.66 7.69
CA THR A 130 11.53 -10.29 8.74
C THR A 130 12.97 -10.60 8.32
N ALA A 131 13.20 -11.53 7.38
CA ALA A 131 14.53 -11.78 6.81
C ALA A 131 15.13 -10.53 6.17
N SER A 132 14.32 -9.65 5.57
CA SER A 132 14.79 -8.37 5.03
C SER A 132 15.38 -7.46 6.10
N LEU A 133 14.89 -7.53 7.36
CA LEU A 133 15.47 -6.79 8.48
C LEU A 133 16.87 -7.30 8.83
N TYR A 134 17.08 -8.62 8.79
CA TYR A 134 18.39 -9.24 9.01
C TYR A 134 19.36 -9.04 7.84
N GLU A 135 18.85 -8.80 6.64
CA GLU A 135 19.68 -8.40 5.49
C GLU A 135 20.17 -6.94 5.62
N ALA A 136 19.39 -6.07 6.25
CA ALA A 136 19.67 -4.64 6.34
C ALA A 136 20.39 -4.19 7.63
N PHE A 137 20.20 -4.90 8.75
CA PHE A 137 20.64 -4.47 10.07
C PHE A 137 21.39 -5.56 10.83
N ASP A 138 22.22 -5.14 11.80
CA ASP A 138 22.84 -6.07 12.74
C ASP A 138 21.80 -6.94 13.47
N PRO A 139 22.12 -8.21 13.81
CA PRO A 139 21.14 -9.17 14.32
C PRO A 139 20.33 -8.68 15.54
N ALA A 140 20.95 -7.94 16.46
CA ALA A 140 20.27 -7.40 17.64
C ALA A 140 19.18 -6.37 17.28
N LYS A 141 19.49 -5.47 16.33
CA LYS A 141 18.55 -4.46 15.84
C LYS A 141 17.46 -5.10 14.99
N ALA A 142 17.82 -6.00 14.08
CA ALA A 142 16.86 -6.73 13.25
C ALA A 142 15.85 -7.51 14.12
N PHE A 143 16.35 -8.22 15.14
CA PHE A 143 15.49 -8.94 16.08
C PHE A 143 14.56 -7.99 16.84
N ALA A 144 15.08 -6.89 17.39
CA ALA A 144 14.28 -5.92 18.13
C ALA A 144 13.16 -5.30 17.27
N LEU A 145 13.44 -4.97 16.00
CA LEU A 145 12.43 -4.48 15.06
C LEU A 145 11.39 -5.56 14.75
N ALA A 146 11.83 -6.80 14.49
CA ALA A 146 10.93 -7.91 14.19
C ALA A 146 9.97 -8.24 15.36
N GLN A 147 10.42 -8.09 16.60
CA GLN A 147 9.56 -8.29 17.79
C GLN A 147 8.45 -7.25 17.93
N ARG A 148 8.56 -6.10 17.24
CA ARG A 148 7.53 -5.05 17.25
C ARG A 148 6.53 -5.19 16.10
N LEU A 149 6.56 -6.28 15.34
CA LEU A 149 5.68 -6.51 14.19
C LEU A 149 4.79 -7.73 14.41
N GLU A 150 3.51 -7.55 14.15
CA GLU A 150 2.55 -8.64 13.91
C GLU A 150 2.16 -8.59 12.42
N ILE A 151 2.61 -9.55 11.62
CA ILE A 151 2.49 -9.50 10.16
C ILE A 151 1.32 -10.36 9.67
N HIS A 152 0.47 -9.78 8.84
CA HIS A 152 -0.62 -10.44 8.13
C HIS A 152 -0.49 -10.21 6.63
N HIS A 153 -0.56 -11.29 5.85
CA HIS A 153 -0.42 -11.20 4.39
C HIS A 153 -1.77 -11.30 3.71
N THR A 154 -2.05 -10.37 2.80
CA THR A 154 -3.18 -10.52 1.88
C THR A 154 -2.96 -11.72 0.95
N PRO A 155 -4.02 -12.45 0.58
CA PRO A 155 -3.88 -13.60 -0.28
C PRO A 155 -3.37 -13.18 -1.66
N LYS A 156 -2.59 -14.06 -2.31
CA LYS A 156 -2.26 -13.89 -3.73
C LYS A 156 -3.56 -13.77 -4.54
N HIS A 157 -3.60 -12.81 -5.46
CA HIS A 157 -4.83 -12.44 -6.18
C HIS A 157 -5.94 -11.82 -5.31
N GLY A 158 -5.62 -11.35 -4.10
CA GLY A 158 -6.52 -10.68 -3.16
C GLY A 158 -6.20 -9.22 -2.93
N SER A 159 -5.65 -8.55 -3.95
CA SER A 159 -5.15 -7.18 -3.91
C SER A 159 -6.21 -6.17 -3.42
N TRP A 160 -7.48 -6.41 -3.77
CA TRP A 160 -8.65 -5.67 -3.29
C TRP A 160 -8.87 -5.67 -1.77
N LEU A 161 -8.24 -6.58 -1.01
CA LEU A 161 -8.26 -6.60 0.45
C LEU A 161 -7.22 -5.65 1.06
N ASN A 162 -6.22 -5.19 0.30
CA ASN A 162 -5.19 -4.31 0.82
C ASN A 162 -5.66 -2.84 0.77
N ILE A 163 -5.88 -2.22 1.93
CA ILE A 163 -6.33 -0.82 2.00
C ILE A 163 -5.26 0.13 1.42
N ALA A 164 -3.97 -0.21 1.52
CA ALA A 164 -2.91 0.61 0.92
C ALA A 164 -3.00 0.65 -0.61
N GLU A 165 -3.45 -0.43 -1.27
CA GLU A 165 -3.67 -0.44 -2.72
C GLU A 165 -4.83 0.47 -3.15
N ILE A 166 -5.87 0.56 -2.30
CA ILE A 166 -7.00 1.48 -2.50
C ILE A 166 -6.52 2.93 -2.39
N GLU A 167 -5.69 3.25 -1.39
CA GLU A 167 -5.12 4.59 -1.23
C GLU A 167 -4.12 4.94 -2.35
N LEU A 168 -3.29 3.99 -2.82
CA LEU A 168 -2.46 4.18 -4.01
C LEU A 168 -3.29 4.48 -5.26
N SER A 169 -4.48 3.88 -5.38
CA SER A 169 -5.41 4.16 -6.46
C SER A 169 -6.07 5.55 -6.34
N ALA A 170 -6.31 6.02 -5.12
CA ALA A 170 -6.77 7.40 -4.87
C ALA A 170 -5.66 8.41 -5.20
N LEU A 171 -4.46 8.21 -4.65
CA LEU A 171 -3.26 8.99 -4.94
C LEU A 171 -2.99 9.10 -6.44
N THR A 172 -3.08 7.97 -7.17
CA THR A 172 -2.84 7.97 -8.62
C THR A 172 -3.78 8.93 -9.35
N ARG A 173 -5.08 8.91 -9.00
CA ARG A 173 -6.10 9.77 -9.63
C ARG A 173 -6.02 11.23 -9.20
N GLN A 174 -5.63 11.48 -7.95
CA GLN A 174 -5.65 12.82 -7.35
C GLN A 174 -4.35 13.60 -7.56
N CYS A 175 -3.21 12.90 -7.64
CA CYS A 175 -1.88 13.52 -7.62
C CYS A 175 -1.02 13.16 -8.83
N LEU A 176 -1.14 11.92 -9.34
CA LEU A 176 -0.17 11.36 -10.31
C LEU A 176 -0.68 11.32 -11.75
N ASP A 177 -1.88 11.84 -12.04
CA ASP A 177 -2.44 11.95 -13.39
C ASP A 177 -1.83 13.13 -14.18
N ARG A 178 -0.49 13.19 -14.18
CA ARG A 178 0.34 14.17 -14.88
C ARG A 178 1.78 13.68 -14.98
N ARG A 179 2.56 14.35 -15.83
CA ARG A 179 4.00 14.08 -15.97
C ARG A 179 4.79 14.72 -14.84
N ILE A 180 5.65 13.92 -14.22
CA ILE A 180 6.63 14.31 -13.20
C ILE A 180 7.92 13.56 -13.55
N ASP A 181 8.99 14.28 -13.84
CA ASP A 181 10.27 13.73 -14.32
C ASP A 181 11.36 13.67 -13.26
N ASP A 182 11.15 14.33 -12.12
CA ASP A 182 12.11 14.40 -11.03
C ASP A 182 11.56 13.77 -9.73
N LEU A 183 12.44 13.05 -9.03
CA LEU A 183 12.10 12.34 -7.80
C LEU A 183 11.84 13.29 -6.62
N ALA A 184 12.54 14.42 -6.54
CA ALA A 184 12.35 15.39 -5.47
C ALA A 184 11.04 16.17 -5.66
N VAL A 185 10.71 16.53 -6.91
CA VAL A 185 9.39 17.06 -7.26
C VAL A 185 8.31 16.05 -6.91
N LEU A 186 8.44 14.78 -7.32
CA LEU A 186 7.47 13.74 -6.95
C LEU A 186 7.25 13.67 -5.43
N ASN A 187 8.33 13.63 -4.64
CA ASN A 187 8.21 13.60 -3.18
C ASN A 187 7.55 14.85 -2.58
N THR A 188 7.75 16.02 -3.19
CA THR A 188 7.05 17.26 -2.78
C THR A 188 5.54 17.14 -2.99
N GLU A 189 5.13 16.58 -4.13
CA GLU A 189 3.72 16.37 -4.46
C GLU A 189 3.06 15.29 -3.60
N LEU A 190 3.77 14.19 -3.35
CA LEU A 190 3.34 13.16 -2.40
C LEU A 190 3.18 13.75 -0.99
N ALA A 191 4.10 14.63 -0.56
CA ALA A 191 4.03 15.30 0.72
C ALA A 191 2.80 16.22 0.83
N ALA A 192 2.49 16.98 -0.22
CA ALA A 192 1.29 17.82 -0.26
C ALA A 192 0.00 16.96 -0.21
N TRP A 193 -0.03 15.87 -0.97
CA TRP A 193 -1.18 14.96 -0.99
C TRP A 193 -1.44 14.29 0.37
N GLN A 194 -0.40 13.79 1.03
CA GLN A 194 -0.56 13.16 2.35
C GLN A 194 -0.98 14.18 3.42
N GLN A 195 -0.45 15.41 3.37
CA GLN A 195 -0.83 16.47 4.30
C GLN A 195 -2.31 16.82 4.17
N HIS A 196 -2.80 16.98 2.95
CA HIS A 196 -4.21 17.22 2.69
C HIS A 196 -5.07 16.05 3.19
N THR A 197 -4.74 14.82 2.79
CA THR A 197 -5.52 13.62 3.14
C THR A 197 -5.54 13.35 4.65
N ASN A 198 -4.44 13.60 5.36
CA ASN A 198 -4.36 13.44 6.81
C ASN A 198 -5.08 14.56 7.55
N SER A 199 -5.10 15.79 7.01
CA SER A 199 -5.83 16.92 7.60
C SER A 199 -7.34 16.72 7.54
N ASP A 200 -7.83 16.06 6.49
CA ASP A 200 -9.24 15.68 6.36
C ASP A 200 -9.66 14.55 7.32
N GLN A 201 -8.70 13.92 8.01
CA GLN A 201 -8.88 12.80 8.95
C GLN A 201 -9.80 11.69 8.41
N ARG A 202 -9.73 11.42 7.10
CA ARG A 202 -10.59 10.43 6.45
C ARG A 202 -10.29 9.03 6.98
N GLN A 203 -11.06 8.53 7.93
CA GLN A 203 -10.96 7.14 8.37
C GLN A 203 -11.44 6.20 7.27
N VAL A 204 -10.92 4.98 7.26
CA VAL A 204 -11.43 3.88 6.43
C VAL A 204 -11.96 2.83 7.38
N ASP A 205 -13.29 2.75 7.47
CA ASP A 205 -13.99 1.74 8.25
C ASP A 205 -14.39 0.57 7.35
N TRP A 206 -13.79 -0.60 7.61
CA TRP A 206 -13.95 -1.78 6.79
C TRP A 206 -15.17 -2.59 7.25
N HIS A 207 -16.22 -2.61 6.43
CA HIS A 207 -17.50 -3.22 6.80
C HIS A 207 -17.67 -4.68 6.34
N PHE A 208 -16.82 -5.17 5.42
CA PHE A 208 -16.98 -6.51 4.86
C PHE A 208 -16.40 -7.56 5.81
N THR A 209 -17.27 -8.42 6.33
CA THR A 209 -16.90 -9.35 7.41
C THR A 209 -16.52 -10.74 6.93
N THR A 210 -15.96 -11.55 7.83
CA THR A 210 -15.76 -12.99 7.57
C THR A 210 -17.09 -13.71 7.30
N ASP A 211 -18.16 -13.35 8.00
CA ASP A 211 -19.49 -13.92 7.77
C ASP A 211 -20.05 -13.52 6.39
N ASP A 212 -19.85 -12.27 5.98
CA ASP A 212 -20.13 -11.82 4.62
C ASP A 212 -19.35 -12.63 3.59
N ALA A 213 -18.06 -12.86 3.83
CA ALA A 213 -17.19 -13.59 2.93
C ALA A 213 -17.67 -15.04 2.73
N ARG A 214 -18.04 -15.74 3.81
CA ARG A 214 -18.54 -17.12 3.76
C ARG A 214 -19.83 -17.26 2.95
N VAL A 215 -20.67 -16.22 2.92
CA VAL A 215 -21.91 -16.19 2.13
C VAL A 215 -21.65 -15.73 0.69
N LYS A 216 -21.06 -14.55 0.52
CA LYS A 216 -20.92 -13.87 -0.78
C LYS A 216 -19.80 -14.47 -1.63
N LEU A 217 -18.74 -14.97 -1.00
CA LEU A 217 -17.56 -15.54 -1.65
C LEU A 217 -17.44 -17.05 -1.44
N ARG A 218 -18.56 -17.75 -1.22
CA ARG A 218 -18.60 -19.21 -0.98
C ARG A 218 -17.79 -20.05 -1.98
N HIS A 219 -17.67 -19.60 -3.23
CA HIS A 219 -16.94 -20.28 -4.30
C HIS A 219 -15.41 -20.24 -4.14
N LEU A 220 -14.89 -19.40 -3.25
CA LEU A 220 -13.48 -19.34 -2.89
C LEU A 220 -13.12 -20.37 -1.81
N TYR A 221 -14.10 -20.86 -1.07
CA TYR A 221 -13.91 -21.88 -0.05
C TYR A 221 -13.86 -23.28 -0.69
N PRO A 222 -12.95 -24.16 -0.25
CA PRO A 222 -12.91 -25.52 -0.75
C PRO A 222 -14.19 -26.27 -0.31
N THR A 223 -14.77 -27.03 -1.24
CA THR A 223 -15.88 -27.92 -0.92
C THR A 223 -15.35 -29.06 -0.04
N THR A 224 -15.84 -29.18 1.20
CA THR A 224 -15.58 -30.37 2.02
C THR A 224 -16.11 -31.59 1.29
N GLN A 225 -15.24 -32.51 0.90
CA GLN A 225 -15.67 -33.84 0.46
C GLN A 225 -16.38 -34.50 1.65
N ARG A 226 -17.66 -34.84 1.47
CA ARG A 226 -18.34 -35.78 2.38
C ARG A 226 -17.79 -37.16 2.03
N ASN A 227 -17.02 -37.75 2.94
CA ASN A 227 -16.72 -39.18 2.92
C ASN A 227 -18.00 -39.99 3.09
#